data_AF-G5IC41-F1
#
_entry.id   AF-G5IC41-F1
#
_cell.length_a   1.000
_cell.length_b   1.000
_cell.length_c   1.000
_cell.angle_alpha   90.00
_cell.angle_beta   90.00
_cell.angle_gamma   90.00
#
_symmetry.space_group_name_H-M   'P 1'
#
loop_
_entity.id
_entity.type
_entity.pdbx_description
1 polymer ?
#
loop_
_entity_poly.entity_id
_entity_poly.type
_entity_poly.pdbx_seq_one_letter_code
_entity_poly.pdbx_strand_id
1 'polypeptide(L)' 'MALQLQLAAAEDAARIWNMQKIAFQKLLDKYQDFDTSPANEPLGKSERAAGAERAVLLFYQSE' A
#
# COMPACT_ATOMS: atom_id res chain seq x y z
N MET A 1 21.30 -5.88 10.63
CA MET A 1 19.89 -5.96 10.20
C MET A 1 19.82 -5.41 8.78
N ALA A 2 19.52 -6.23 7.78
CA ALA A 2 19.52 -5.82 6.38
C ALA A 2 18.07 -5.59 5.92
N LEU A 3 17.78 -4.38 5.47
CA LEU A 3 16.50 -4.01 4.88
C LEU A 3 16.61 -4.23 3.36
N GLN A 4 15.68 -4.96 2.76
CA GLN A 4 15.66 -5.17 1.30
C GLN A 4 14.38 -4.61 0.70
N LEU A 5 14.54 -3.89 -0.41
CA LEU A 5 13.44 -3.37 -1.21
C LEU A 5 13.16 -4.38 -2.31
N GLN A 6 11.90 -4.80 -2.41
CA GLN A 6 11.45 -5.67 -3.49
C GLN A 6 10.35 -4.97 -4.28
N LEU A 7 10.40 -5.15 -5.59
CA LEU A 7 9.28 -4.80 -6.46
C LEU A 7 8.10 -5.67 -6.05
N ALA A 8 6.96 -5.02 -5.80
CA ALA A 8 5.72 -5.69 -5.50
C ALA A 8 5.14 -6.28 -6.79
N ALA A 9 4.47 -7.42 -6.65
CA ALA A 9 3.74 -8.07 -7.72
C ALA A 9 2.22 -7.92 -7.52
N ALA A 10 1.41 -8.36 -8.48
CA ALA A 10 -0.04 -8.23 -8.39
C ALA A 10 -0.62 -8.91 -7.13
N GLU A 11 0.01 -9.99 -6.67
CA GLU A 11 -0.37 -10.74 -5.47
C GLU A 11 -0.19 -9.92 -4.18
N ASP A 12 0.72 -8.95 -4.19
CA ASP A 12 1.00 -8.06 -3.07
C ASP A 12 -0.02 -6.93 -2.93
N ALA A 13 -0.85 -6.71 -3.94
CA ALA A 13 -1.77 -5.57 -4.00
C ALA A 13 -2.71 -5.51 -2.79
N ALA A 14 -3.25 -6.66 -2.36
CA ALA A 14 -4.11 -6.73 -1.17
C ALA A 14 -3.37 -6.34 0.12
N ARG A 15 -2.10 -6.75 0.23
CA ARG A 15 -1.26 -6.40 1.38
C ARG A 15 -0.95 -4.91 1.39
N ILE A 16 -0.54 -4.35 0.26
CA ILE A 16 -0.24 -2.92 0.11
C ILE A 16 -1.47 -2.08 0.41
N TRP A 17 -2.61 -2.45 -0.17
CA TRP A 17 -3.88 -1.77 0.04
C TRP A 17 -4.24 -1.72 1.53
N ASN A 18 -4.12 -2.84 2.25
CA ASN A 18 -4.41 -2.87 3.68
C ASN A 18 -3.42 -2.01 4.50
N MET A 19 -2.12 -2.05 4.17
CA MET A 19 -1.15 -1.17 4.83
C MET A 19 -1.46 0.31 4.61
N GLN A 20 -1.87 0.70 3.39
CA GLN A 20 -2.28 2.07 3.08
C GLN A 20 -3.54 2.48 3.86
N LYS A 21 -4.56 1.61 3.94
CA LYS A 21 -5.73 1.83 4.80
C LYS A 21 -5.28 2.13 6.23
N ILE A 22 -4.50 1.25 6.84
CA ILE A 22 -4.08 1.39 8.24
C ILE A 22 -3.24 2.66 8.45
N ALA A 23 -2.26 2.94 7.58
CA ALA A 23 -1.37 4.08 7.73
C ALA A 23 -2.08 5.43 7.55
N PHE A 24 -3.05 5.51 6.65
CA PHE A 24 -3.72 6.76 6.28
C PHE A 24 -5.11 6.93 6.89
N GLN A 25 -5.69 5.92 7.56
CA GLN A 25 -7.05 6.00 8.13
C GLN A 25 -7.20 7.20 9.07
N LYS A 26 -6.25 7.40 9.98
CA LYS A 26 -6.29 8.53 10.92
C LYS A 26 -6.29 9.90 10.23
N LEU A 27 -5.63 10.00 9.08
CA LEU A 27 -5.62 11.22 8.27
C LEU A 27 -6.96 11.38 7.53
N LEU A 28 -7.50 10.29 6.98
CA LEU A 28 -8.81 10.28 6.35
C LEU A 28 -9.91 10.70 7.34
N ASP A 29 -9.89 10.18 8.57
CA ASP A 29 -10.88 10.54 9.60
C ASP A 29 -10.82 12.03 9.96
N LYS A 30 -9.60 12.60 9.99
CA LYS A 30 -9.37 14.00 10.35
C LYS A 30 -9.73 14.98 9.24
N TYR A 31 -9.30 14.68 8.02
CA TYR A 31 -9.40 15.60 6.89
C TYR A 31 -10.59 15.30 5.98
N GLN A 32 -11.20 14.13 6.11
CA GLN A 32 -12.34 13.67 5.31
C GLN A 32 -12.10 13.77 3.81
N ASP A 33 -10.84 13.63 3.40
CA ASP A 33 -10.43 13.67 2.00
C ASP A 33 -10.73 12.31 1.34
N PHE A 34 -11.98 12.11 0.96
CA PHE A 34 -12.43 10.90 0.30
C PHE A 34 -12.00 10.82 -1.16
N ASP A 35 -11.59 11.92 -1.78
CA ASP A 35 -11.23 11.96 -3.20
C ASP A 35 -9.79 11.51 -3.44
N THR A 36 -8.84 11.92 -2.59
CA THR A 36 -7.41 11.69 -2.84
C THR A 36 -6.70 10.81 -1.81
N SER A 37 -7.34 10.51 -0.67
CA SER A 37 -6.71 9.71 0.37
C SER A 37 -6.43 8.26 -0.09
N PRO A 38 -5.19 7.75 0.11
CA PRO A 38 -4.88 6.34 -0.10
C PRO A 38 -5.76 5.41 0.75
N ALA A 39 -6.17 5.86 1.93
CA ALA A 39 -7.08 5.11 2.78
C ALA A 39 -8.51 5.04 2.24
N ASN A 40 -8.87 5.75 1.17
CA ASN A 40 -10.17 5.61 0.51
C ASN A 40 -10.10 4.93 -0.87
N GLU A 41 -8.91 4.53 -1.32
CA GLU A 41 -8.77 3.89 -2.64
C GLU A 41 -9.36 2.47 -2.67
N PRO A 42 -9.97 2.06 -3.80
CA PRO A 42 -10.41 0.69 -4.00
C PRO A 42 -9.23 -0.24 -4.32
N LEU A 43 -9.33 -1.50 -3.92
CA LEU A 43 -8.27 -2.52 -4.11
C LEU A 43 -7.80 -2.62 -5.58
N GLY A 44 -8.71 -2.52 -6.55
CA GLY A 44 -8.37 -2.60 -7.98
C GLY A 44 -7.43 -1.50 -8.48
N LYS A 45 -7.30 -0.38 -7.74
CA LYS A 45 -6.29 0.66 -8.04
C LYS A 45 -4.91 0.23 -7.57
N SER A 46 -4.82 -0.46 -6.43
CA SER A 46 -3.58 -1.04 -5.91
C SER A 46 -3.08 -2.21 -6.77
N GLU A 47 -3.97 -3.03 -7.34
CA GLU A 47 -3.61 -4.10 -8.29
C GLU A 47 -2.94 -3.56 -9.55
N ARG A 48 -3.46 -2.46 -10.10
CA ARG A 48 -2.86 -1.77 -11.26
C ARG A 48 -1.51 -1.14 -10.91
N ALA A 49 -1.38 -0.56 -9.72
CA ALA A 49 -0.13 0.05 -9.26
C ALA A 49 0.96 -0.99 -8.98
N ALA A 50 0.59 -2.16 -8.45
CA ALA A 50 1.51 -3.28 -8.23
C ALA A 50 1.95 -3.92 -9.55
N GLY A 51 1.08 -3.97 -10.56
CA GLY A 51 1.44 -4.40 -11.93
C GLY A 51 2.26 -3.38 -12.72
N ALA A 52 2.31 -2.10 -12.30
CA ALA A 52 2.97 -1.01 -13.01
C ALA A 52 4.16 -0.46 -12.22
N GLU A 53 5.28 -1.20 -12.20
CA GLU A 53 6.66 -0.77 -11.87
C GLU A 53 6.93 0.05 -10.58
N ARG A 54 5.95 0.37 -9.73
CA ARG A 54 6.08 1.43 -8.71
C ARG A 54 5.53 1.14 -7.33
N ALA A 55 5.41 -0.13 -6.96
CA ALA A 55 5.16 -0.49 -5.57
C ALA A 55 6.40 -1.19 -4.99
N VAL A 56 6.92 -0.63 -3.90
CA VAL A 56 8.06 -1.20 -3.17
C VAL A 56 7.56 -1.68 -1.82
N LEU A 57 7.69 -2.98 -1.55
CA LEU A 57 7.40 -3.54 -0.24
C LEU A 57 8.68 -3.68 0.59
N LEU A 58 8.60 -3.21 1.83
CA LEU A 58 9.60 -3.47 2.86
C LEU A 58 9.23 -4.80 3.53
N PHE A 59 9.86 -5.88 3.10
CA PHE A 59 9.76 -7.14 3.80
C PHE A 59 10.85 -7.22 4.87
N TYR A 60 10.44 -7.42 6.12
CA TYR A 60 11.34 -7.89 7.18
C TYR A 60 11.41 -9.41 7.06
N GLN A 61 12.55 -9.96 6.66
CA GLN A 61 12.83 -11.38 6.87
C GLN A 61 13.29 -11.51 8.33
N SER A 62 12.40 -11.96 9.21
CA SER A 62 12.79 -12.50 10.50
C SER A 62 13.27 -13.94 10.27
N GLU A 63 14.55 -14.19 10.55
CA GLU A 63 15.03 -15.53 10.88
C GLU A 63 14.51 -15.95 12.27
#